data_AF-A0A544T597-F1
#
_entry.id   AF-A0A544T597-F1
#
_cell.length_a   1.000
_cell.length_b   1.000
_cell.length_c   1.000
_cell.angle_alpha   90.00
_cell.angle_beta   90.00
_cell.angle_gamma   90.00
#
_symmetry.space_group_name_H-M   'P 1'
#
loop_
_entity.id
_entity.type
_entity.pdbx_description
1 polymer ?
#
loop_
_entity_poly.entity_id
_entity_poly.type
_entity_poly.pdbx_seq_one_letter_code
_entity_poly.pdbx_strand_id
1 'polypeptide(L)'
;MTKHFENKYIPLATFFKQLTSKEITLTFNEIEAIIGQALPNAAYLSSSWWKKTKPPALHYFAWMDSGYSIRDVELGKSVHFHSVVHETDERIADENKQKDILIIREAELEDARPFIKLQETIFSETDFMLYGKSDIQMTVQRIRKNFTSWKNESNSILLLAIMNGQYAGYVQFTGGPAPRALHRASVVIGVTQEFSKKGIASSLMLHGEKWAKEAGISKLELSVIKENLNAQKLYRKLGFENEGDRKNALIINGHFVDEYYMGKLI
;
A
#
# COMPACT_ATOMS: atom_id res chain seq x y z
N MET A 1 -3.31 -1.71 -29.22
CA MET A 1 -4.60 -2.04 -28.59
C MET A 1 -4.33 -2.50 -27.18
N THR A 2 -4.61 -1.68 -26.18
CA THR A 2 -4.56 -2.08 -24.76
C THR A 2 -5.63 -3.15 -24.57
N LYS A 3 -5.22 -4.41 -24.41
CA LYS A 3 -6.17 -5.52 -24.25
C LYS A 3 -6.81 -5.41 -22.88
N HIS A 4 -8.14 -5.40 -22.86
CA HIS A 4 -8.92 -5.14 -21.65
C HIS A 4 -9.07 -6.45 -20.87
N PHE A 5 -8.41 -6.55 -19.71
CA PHE A 5 -8.64 -7.58 -18.70
C PHE A 5 -9.30 -6.94 -17.48
N GLU A 6 -9.83 -7.77 -16.57
CA GLU A 6 -10.58 -7.27 -15.40
C GLU A 6 -9.76 -6.27 -14.57
N ASN A 7 -10.40 -5.15 -14.16
CA ASN A 7 -9.74 -4.04 -13.45
C ASN A 7 -8.92 -4.48 -12.23
N LYS A 8 -9.37 -5.53 -11.54
CA LYS A 8 -8.70 -6.11 -10.37
C LYS A 8 -7.26 -6.57 -10.64
N TYR A 9 -6.90 -6.92 -11.88
CA TYR A 9 -5.53 -7.32 -12.22
C TYR A 9 -4.63 -6.16 -12.68
N ILE A 10 -5.14 -4.92 -12.76
CA ILE A 10 -4.34 -3.74 -13.13
C ILE A 10 -3.14 -3.53 -12.19
N PRO A 11 -3.26 -3.69 -10.85
CA PRO A 11 -2.11 -3.61 -9.95
C PRO A 11 -1.02 -4.65 -10.29
N LEU A 12 -1.43 -5.88 -10.61
CA LEU A 12 -0.50 -6.93 -11.03
C LEU A 12 0.17 -6.61 -12.37
N ALA A 13 -0.59 -6.06 -13.32
CA ALA A 13 -0.01 -5.61 -14.58
C ALA A 13 0.99 -4.46 -14.40
N THR A 14 0.68 -3.54 -13.49
CA THR A 14 1.57 -2.43 -13.12
C THR A 14 2.83 -2.93 -12.44
N PHE A 15 2.74 -4.01 -11.66
CA PHE A 15 3.88 -4.70 -11.07
C PHE A 15 4.79 -5.29 -12.15
N PHE A 16 4.24 -6.08 -13.07
CA PHE A 16 5.03 -6.68 -14.15
C PHE A 16 5.63 -5.65 -15.12
N LYS A 17 4.95 -4.54 -15.36
CA LYS A 17 5.48 -3.45 -16.18
C LYS A 17 6.73 -2.78 -15.58
N GLN A 18 6.90 -2.85 -14.26
CA GLN A 18 8.04 -2.28 -13.55
C GLN A 18 9.17 -3.30 -13.32
N LEU A 19 8.91 -4.59 -13.54
CA LEU A 19 9.92 -5.64 -13.43
C LEU A 19 10.98 -5.50 -14.52
N THR A 20 12.21 -5.79 -14.12
CA THR A 20 13.40 -5.80 -14.98
C THR A 20 14.17 -7.12 -14.88
N SER A 21 13.78 -7.99 -13.94
CA SER A 21 14.44 -9.28 -13.75
C SER A 21 14.00 -10.29 -14.80
N LYS A 22 14.93 -11.16 -15.22
CA LYS A 22 14.62 -12.27 -16.14
C LYS A 22 13.64 -13.26 -15.54
N GLU A 23 13.72 -13.48 -14.22
CA GLU A 23 12.85 -14.39 -13.50
C GLU A 23 12.31 -13.74 -12.22
N ILE A 24 11.13 -14.18 -11.79
CA ILE A 24 10.58 -13.83 -10.49
C ILE A 24 9.67 -14.95 -9.98
N THR A 25 9.75 -15.21 -8.69
CA THR A 25 8.81 -16.08 -7.99
C THR A 25 7.91 -15.21 -7.15
N LEU A 26 6.59 -15.38 -7.28
CA LEU A 26 5.61 -14.77 -6.38
C LEU A 26 4.77 -15.86 -5.73
N THR A 27 4.60 -15.77 -4.42
CA THR A 27 3.64 -16.58 -3.69
C THR A 27 2.21 -16.16 -4.04
N PHE A 28 1.24 -17.05 -3.81
CA PHE A 28 -0.16 -16.72 -4.02
C PHE A 28 -0.60 -15.53 -3.15
N ASN A 29 -0.15 -15.49 -1.90
CA ASN A 29 -0.41 -14.39 -0.98
C ASN A 29 0.17 -13.05 -1.47
N GLU A 30 1.37 -13.06 -2.06
CA GLU A 30 1.99 -11.86 -2.63
C GLU A 30 1.20 -11.35 -3.85
N ILE A 31 0.75 -12.27 -4.71
CA ILE A 31 -0.11 -11.93 -5.85
C ILE A 31 -1.45 -11.36 -5.38
N GLU A 32 -2.09 -11.99 -4.39
CA GLU A 32 -3.33 -11.50 -3.78
C GLU A 32 -3.15 -10.14 -3.10
N ALA A 33 -2.01 -9.91 -2.43
CA ALA A 33 -1.69 -8.61 -1.84
C ALA A 33 -1.55 -7.53 -2.91
N ILE A 34 -0.91 -7.83 -4.04
CA ILE A 34 -0.79 -6.90 -5.17
C ILE A 34 -2.18 -6.58 -5.76
N ILE A 35 -2.99 -7.60 -6.02
CA ILE A 35 -4.32 -7.46 -6.65
C ILE A 35 -5.36 -6.85 -5.70
N GLY A 36 -5.27 -7.12 -4.40
CA GLY A 36 -6.22 -6.69 -3.37
C GLY A 36 -7.43 -7.59 -3.18
N GLN A 37 -7.37 -8.84 -3.64
CA GLN A 37 -8.45 -9.81 -3.50
C GLN A 37 -7.89 -11.22 -3.62
N ALA A 38 -8.68 -12.19 -3.13
CA ALA A 38 -8.35 -13.59 -3.30
C ALA A 38 -8.33 -14.00 -4.78
N LEU A 39 -7.37 -14.85 -5.14
CA LEU A 39 -7.33 -15.52 -6.42
C LEU A 39 -8.53 -16.47 -6.53
N PRO A 40 -9.10 -16.67 -7.73
CA PRO A 40 -10.20 -17.62 -7.90
C PRO A 40 -9.73 -19.05 -7.60
N ASN A 41 -10.63 -19.92 -7.12
CA ASN A 41 -10.32 -21.33 -6.83
C ASN A 41 -9.61 -22.06 -8.00
N ALA A 42 -9.92 -21.70 -9.25
CA ALA A 42 -9.26 -22.27 -10.42
C ALA A 42 -7.73 -22.02 -10.43
N ALA A 43 -7.26 -20.88 -9.92
CA ALA A 43 -5.84 -20.58 -9.79
C ALA A 43 -5.12 -21.51 -8.81
N TYR A 44 -5.83 -21.94 -7.76
CA TYR A 44 -5.35 -22.86 -6.73
C TYR A 44 -5.36 -24.32 -7.17
N LEU A 45 -6.33 -24.70 -8.00
CA LEU A 45 -6.57 -26.09 -8.36
C LEU A 45 -5.91 -26.51 -9.68
N SER A 46 -5.58 -25.56 -10.56
CA SER A 46 -5.09 -25.88 -11.90
C SER A 46 -3.97 -24.97 -12.38
N SER A 47 -2.82 -25.56 -12.72
CA SER A 47 -1.69 -24.83 -13.31
C SER A 47 -2.01 -24.28 -14.70
N SER A 48 -3.02 -24.83 -15.38
CA SER A 48 -3.49 -24.30 -16.68
C SER A 48 -4.14 -22.93 -16.58
N TRP A 49 -4.68 -22.55 -15.40
CA TRP A 49 -5.24 -21.22 -15.18
C TRP A 49 -4.17 -20.13 -15.34
N TRP A 50 -2.93 -20.41 -14.97
CA TRP A 50 -1.80 -19.49 -15.07
C TRP A 50 -1.22 -19.39 -16.50
N LYS A 51 -1.61 -20.28 -17.41
CA LYS A 51 -1.11 -20.25 -18.80
C LYS A 51 -2.04 -19.44 -19.69
N LYS A 52 -1.57 -19.10 -20.89
CA LYS A 52 -2.42 -18.49 -21.92
C LYS A 52 -3.60 -19.42 -22.23
N THR A 53 -4.81 -18.92 -22.04
CA THR A 53 -6.05 -19.65 -22.33
C THR A 53 -6.90 -18.93 -23.38
N LYS A 54 -7.85 -19.65 -23.97
CA LYS A 54 -8.85 -19.05 -24.88
C LYS A 54 -9.81 -18.16 -24.06
N PRO A 55 -10.38 -17.09 -24.65
CA PRO A 55 -11.43 -16.29 -24.01
C PRO A 55 -12.55 -17.16 -23.42
N PRO A 56 -13.22 -16.72 -22.33
CA PRO A 56 -13.29 -15.34 -21.83
C PRO A 56 -12.24 -14.96 -20.77
N ALA A 57 -11.39 -15.88 -20.31
CA ALA A 57 -10.36 -15.56 -19.32
C ALA A 57 -9.24 -14.72 -19.96
N LEU A 58 -8.99 -13.53 -19.41
CA LEU A 58 -8.02 -12.56 -19.94
C LEU A 58 -6.99 -12.11 -18.88
N HIS A 59 -7.04 -12.66 -17.66
CA HIS A 59 -6.17 -12.28 -16.54
C HIS A 59 -4.68 -12.47 -16.84
N TYR A 60 -4.33 -13.45 -17.69
CA TYR A 60 -2.94 -13.72 -18.06
C TYR A 60 -2.26 -12.57 -18.80
N PHE A 61 -3.03 -11.63 -19.38
CA PHE A 61 -2.46 -10.42 -19.98
C PHE A 61 -1.73 -9.55 -18.95
N ALA A 62 -2.05 -9.66 -17.66
CA ALA A 62 -1.39 -8.89 -16.61
C ALA A 62 0.14 -9.08 -16.61
N TRP A 63 0.64 -10.29 -16.83
CA TRP A 63 2.09 -10.54 -16.93
C TRP A 63 2.55 -10.69 -18.38
N MET A 64 1.72 -11.28 -19.26
CA MET A 64 2.11 -11.53 -20.65
C MET A 64 2.30 -10.26 -21.49
N ASP A 65 1.51 -9.20 -21.26
CA ASP A 65 1.69 -7.95 -22.02
C ASP A 65 3.01 -7.24 -21.65
N SER A 66 3.63 -7.61 -20.52
CA SER A 66 4.97 -7.18 -20.12
C SER A 66 6.06 -8.20 -20.49
N GLY A 67 5.74 -9.21 -21.31
CA GLY A 67 6.71 -10.17 -21.83
C GLY A 67 7.03 -11.37 -20.92
N TYR A 68 6.28 -11.58 -19.85
CA TYR A 68 6.48 -12.72 -18.94
C TYR A 68 5.59 -13.91 -19.31
N SER A 69 6.09 -15.13 -19.10
CA SER A 69 5.33 -16.38 -19.14
C SER A 69 5.61 -17.23 -17.91
N ILE A 70 4.82 -18.28 -17.73
CA ILE A 70 4.94 -19.18 -16.59
C ILE A 70 5.97 -20.26 -16.88
N ARG A 71 7.00 -20.34 -16.03
CA ARG A 71 7.99 -21.41 -16.05
C ARG A 71 7.45 -22.64 -15.33
N ASP A 72 6.98 -22.44 -14.10
CA ASP A 72 6.41 -23.50 -13.26
C ASP A 72 5.40 -22.94 -12.24
N VAL A 73 4.52 -23.81 -11.72
CA VAL A 73 3.49 -23.46 -10.74
C VAL A 73 3.47 -24.51 -9.62
N GLU A 74 3.82 -24.07 -8.41
CA GLU A 74 3.54 -24.84 -7.20
C GLU A 74 2.14 -24.48 -6.69
N LEU A 75 1.15 -25.32 -6.98
CA LEU A 75 -0.26 -25.07 -6.64
C LEU A 75 -0.46 -24.73 -5.16
N GLY A 76 -1.10 -23.60 -4.90
CA GLY A 76 -1.37 -23.07 -3.56
C GLY A 76 -0.15 -22.50 -2.83
N LYS A 77 1.02 -22.45 -3.47
CA LYS A 77 2.25 -21.91 -2.89
C LYS A 77 2.77 -20.73 -3.68
N SER A 78 3.26 -20.97 -4.89
CA SER A 78 3.96 -19.96 -5.67
C SER A 78 3.90 -20.20 -7.17
N VAL A 79 4.19 -19.14 -7.92
CA VAL A 79 4.24 -19.13 -9.37
C VAL A 79 5.58 -18.56 -9.81
N HIS A 80 6.27 -19.30 -10.68
CA HIS A 80 7.54 -18.91 -11.26
C HIS A 80 7.31 -18.29 -12.64
N PHE A 81 7.62 -17.01 -12.77
CA PHE A 81 7.53 -16.26 -14.02
C PHE A 81 8.93 -16.10 -14.63
N HIS A 82 9.02 -16.18 -15.95
CA HIS A 82 10.23 -15.86 -16.71
C HIS A 82 9.90 -14.92 -17.86
N SER A 83 10.79 -13.98 -18.15
CA SER A 83 10.67 -13.05 -19.27
C SER A 83 11.14 -13.73 -20.55
N VAL A 84 10.27 -13.77 -21.56
CA VAL A 84 10.57 -14.29 -22.91
C VAL A 84 11.28 -13.23 -23.76
N VAL A 85 11.19 -11.95 -23.39
CA VAL A 85 11.81 -10.84 -24.12
C VAL A 85 13.31 -10.76 -23.87
N HIS A 86 13.79 -11.27 -22.72
CA HIS A 86 15.20 -11.25 -22.34
C HIS A 86 16.01 -12.48 -22.81
N GLU A 87 15.45 -13.35 -23.66
CA GLU A 87 16.16 -14.51 -24.23
C GLU A 87 17.15 -14.13 -25.36
N THR A 88 17.05 -12.94 -25.97
CA THR A 88 17.84 -12.58 -27.17
C THR A 88 18.82 -11.42 -27.03
N ASP A 89 18.91 -10.78 -25.86
CA ASP A 89 19.85 -9.68 -25.62
C ASP A 89 20.98 -10.13 -24.66
N GLU A 90 22.07 -10.65 -25.22
CA GLU A 90 23.33 -10.97 -24.51
C GLU A 90 24.18 -9.73 -24.17
N ARG A 91 23.59 -8.54 -24.07
CA ARG A 91 24.34 -7.31 -23.77
C ARG A 91 24.08 -6.83 -22.34
N ILE A 92 24.94 -7.32 -21.44
CA ILE A 92 25.39 -6.71 -20.18
C ILE A 92 24.24 -6.03 -19.40
N ALA A 93 23.39 -6.83 -18.77
CA ALA A 93 22.55 -6.35 -17.69
C ALA A 93 23.25 -6.69 -16.37
N ASP A 94 23.55 -5.68 -15.57
CA ASP A 94 24.14 -5.78 -14.24
C ASP A 94 23.35 -6.81 -13.40
N GLU A 95 23.90 -8.02 -13.24
CA GLU A 95 23.16 -9.25 -12.94
C GLU A 95 22.56 -9.33 -11.52
N ASN A 96 22.65 -8.31 -10.67
CA ASN A 96 22.37 -8.52 -9.23
C ASN A 96 21.68 -7.38 -8.45
N LYS A 97 20.94 -6.47 -9.08
CA LYS A 97 20.01 -5.61 -8.33
C LYS A 97 18.60 -5.65 -8.91
N GLN A 98 17.83 -6.63 -8.45
CA GLN A 98 16.38 -6.59 -8.55
C GLN A 98 15.88 -5.25 -7.99
N LYS A 99 15.22 -4.46 -8.83
CA LYS A 99 14.61 -3.21 -8.40
C LYS A 99 13.40 -3.52 -7.52
N ASP A 100 13.38 -2.97 -6.31
CA ASP A 100 12.22 -3.01 -5.42
C ASP A 100 11.01 -2.36 -6.12
N ILE A 101 9.89 -3.08 -6.20
CA ILE A 101 8.66 -2.62 -6.84
C ILE A 101 7.62 -2.30 -5.79
N LEU A 102 7.17 -1.05 -5.81
CA LEU A 102 6.12 -0.55 -4.93
C LEU A 102 4.81 -0.40 -5.71
N ILE A 103 3.76 -1.04 -5.19
CA ILE A 103 2.38 -0.83 -5.60
C ILE A 103 1.66 -0.08 -4.50
N ILE A 104 0.99 1.01 -4.85
CA ILE A 104 0.07 1.73 -3.95
C ILE A 104 -1.33 1.59 -4.52
N ARG A 105 -2.26 1.11 -3.71
CA ARG A 105 -3.67 0.95 -4.06
C ARG A 105 -4.56 1.23 -2.86
N GLU A 106 -5.84 1.47 -3.14
CA GLU A 106 -6.86 1.53 -2.10
C GLU A 106 -7.04 0.16 -1.42
N ALA A 107 -7.41 0.19 -0.14
CA ALA A 107 -7.74 -1.00 0.63
C ALA A 107 -9.09 -1.61 0.22
N GLU A 108 -9.13 -2.93 0.18
CA GLU A 108 -10.30 -3.76 -0.13
C GLU A 108 -10.76 -4.54 1.11
N LEU A 109 -11.99 -5.08 1.11
CA LEU A 109 -12.55 -5.81 2.27
C LEU A 109 -11.75 -7.06 2.65
N GLU A 110 -11.05 -7.63 1.67
CA GLU A 110 -10.15 -8.76 1.76
C GLU A 110 -8.86 -8.40 2.51
N ASP A 111 -8.45 -7.13 2.49
CA ASP A 111 -7.25 -6.65 3.18
C ASP A 111 -7.45 -6.55 4.70
N ALA A 112 -8.66 -6.74 5.22
CA ALA A 112 -8.94 -6.51 6.64
C ALA A 112 -8.02 -7.31 7.59
N ARG A 113 -7.71 -8.57 7.25
CA ARG A 113 -6.77 -9.40 8.04
C ARG A 113 -5.31 -8.94 7.87
N PRO A 114 -4.77 -8.82 6.63
CA PRO A 114 -3.44 -8.27 6.42
C PRO A 114 -3.22 -6.89 7.05
N PHE A 115 -4.22 -6.01 7.00
CA PHE A 115 -4.17 -4.67 7.55
C PHE A 115 -4.05 -4.68 9.08
N ILE A 116 -4.80 -5.54 9.78
CA ILE A 116 -4.64 -5.72 11.23
C ILE A 116 -3.20 -6.13 11.56
N LYS A 117 -2.66 -7.12 10.85
CA LYS A 117 -1.29 -7.58 11.05
C LYS A 117 -0.26 -6.48 10.78
N LEU A 118 -0.45 -5.70 9.72
CA LEU A 118 0.40 -4.55 9.38
C LEU A 118 0.39 -3.50 10.51
N GLN A 119 -0.78 -3.17 11.04
CA GLN A 119 -0.90 -2.23 12.16
C GLN A 119 -0.26 -2.78 13.43
N GLU A 120 -0.49 -4.05 13.77
CA GLU A 120 0.14 -4.71 14.91
C GLU A 120 1.66 -4.68 14.81
N THR A 121 2.22 -4.96 13.62
CA THR A 121 3.66 -4.85 13.37
C THR A 121 4.14 -3.42 13.61
N ILE A 122 3.54 -2.41 12.97
CA ILE A 122 3.94 -1.01 13.12
C ILE A 122 3.86 -0.55 14.58
N PHE A 123 2.76 -0.83 15.28
CA PHE A 123 2.59 -0.43 16.70
C PHE A 123 3.53 -1.16 17.65
N SER A 124 4.09 -2.30 17.24
CA SER A 124 5.10 -3.01 18.02
C SER A 124 6.53 -2.49 17.79
N GLU A 125 6.77 -1.80 16.67
CA GLU A 125 8.08 -1.31 16.26
C GLU A 125 8.36 0.13 16.74
N THR A 126 7.32 0.89 17.13
CA THR A 126 7.49 2.29 17.51
C THR A 126 6.45 2.79 18.51
N ASP A 127 6.92 3.67 19.41
CA ASP A 127 6.08 4.46 20.30
C ASP A 127 5.53 5.74 19.64
N PHE A 128 5.80 5.98 18.35
CA PHE A 128 5.41 7.23 17.69
C PHE A 128 3.97 7.26 17.16
N MET A 129 3.18 6.22 17.43
CA MET A 129 1.79 6.10 17.00
C MET A 129 0.86 6.38 18.18
N LEU A 130 -0.39 6.76 17.88
CA LEU A 130 -1.42 7.01 18.90
C LEU A 130 -1.71 5.77 19.77
N TYR A 131 -1.56 4.58 19.19
CA TYR A 131 -1.81 3.31 19.85
C TYR A 131 -0.53 2.49 19.92
N GLY A 132 -0.28 1.87 21.07
CA GLY A 132 0.77 0.88 21.27
C GLY A 132 0.31 -0.55 20.96
N LYS A 133 1.26 -1.48 21.05
CA LYS A 133 1.12 -2.91 20.71
C LYS A 133 -0.12 -3.60 21.29
N SER A 134 -0.55 -3.22 22.49
CA SER A 134 -1.64 -3.90 23.23
C SER A 134 -2.93 -3.08 23.34
N ASP A 135 -2.95 -1.88 22.77
CA ASP A 135 -4.04 -0.92 23.00
C ASP A 135 -5.26 -1.16 22.10
N ILE A 136 -5.10 -1.98 21.05
CA ILE A 136 -6.16 -2.26 20.10
C ILE A 136 -6.36 -3.75 19.89
N GLN A 137 -7.51 -4.26 20.31
CA GLN A 137 -8.04 -5.54 19.83
C GLN A 137 -9.03 -5.27 18.68
N MET A 138 -8.50 -5.14 17.46
CA MET A 138 -9.33 -4.95 16.27
C MET A 138 -9.77 -6.29 15.71
N THR A 139 -11.09 -6.50 15.63
CA THR A 139 -11.65 -7.66 14.95
C THR A 139 -11.73 -7.41 13.44
N VAL A 140 -11.60 -8.47 12.65
CA VAL A 140 -11.76 -8.42 11.17
C VAL A 140 -13.12 -7.82 10.78
N GLN A 141 -14.17 -8.13 11.54
CA GLN A 141 -15.52 -7.59 11.29
C GLN A 141 -15.57 -6.07 11.47
N ARG A 142 -14.91 -5.54 12.50
CA ARG A 142 -14.85 -4.09 12.75
C ARG A 142 -14.06 -3.38 11.66
N ILE A 143 -12.91 -3.92 11.25
CA ILE A 143 -12.11 -3.36 10.15
C ILE A 143 -12.89 -3.35 8.84
N ARG A 144 -13.59 -4.45 8.51
CA ARG A 144 -14.46 -4.50 7.32
C ARG A 144 -15.55 -3.42 7.36
N LYS A 145 -16.18 -3.21 8.52
CA LYS A 145 -17.16 -2.13 8.69
C LYS A 145 -16.52 -0.75 8.47
N ASN A 146 -15.32 -0.52 8.99
CA ASN A 146 -14.59 0.72 8.76
C ASN A 146 -14.26 0.92 7.27
N PHE A 147 -13.77 -0.12 6.59
CA PHE A 147 -13.50 -0.07 5.15
C PHE A 147 -14.75 0.26 4.34
N THR A 148 -15.90 -0.35 4.66
CA THR A 148 -17.18 0.01 4.04
C THR A 148 -17.56 1.47 4.31
N SER A 149 -17.36 1.98 5.53
CA SER A 149 -17.62 3.39 5.85
C SER A 149 -16.74 4.32 5.00
N TRP A 150 -15.44 4.08 4.98
CA TRP A 150 -14.49 4.90 4.25
C TRP A 150 -14.73 4.87 2.74
N LYS A 151 -15.11 3.71 2.18
CA LYS A 151 -15.50 3.62 0.76
C LYS A 151 -16.78 4.38 0.41
N ASN A 152 -17.68 4.56 1.37
CA ASN A 152 -18.92 5.31 1.18
C ASN A 152 -18.76 6.81 1.45
N GLU A 153 -17.69 7.21 2.14
CA GLU A 153 -17.33 8.60 2.40
C GLU A 153 -16.51 9.15 1.22
N SER A 154 -16.98 10.19 0.56
CA SER A 154 -16.26 10.80 -0.58
C SER A 154 -14.99 11.55 -0.19
N ASN A 155 -14.76 11.75 1.12
CA ASN A 155 -13.67 12.54 1.67
C ASN A 155 -12.75 11.74 2.60
N SER A 156 -12.79 10.41 2.55
CA SER A 156 -11.88 9.52 3.29
C SER A 156 -11.29 8.45 2.37
N ILE A 157 -10.04 8.06 2.58
CA ILE A 157 -9.41 6.93 1.86
C ILE A 157 -8.37 6.24 2.73
N LEU A 158 -8.24 4.93 2.57
CA LEU A 158 -7.11 4.15 3.08
C LEU A 158 -6.32 3.59 1.90
N LEU A 159 -5.06 3.98 1.79
CA LEU A 159 -4.12 3.47 0.81
C LEU A 159 -3.12 2.51 1.47
N LEU A 160 -2.85 1.40 0.82
CA LEU A 160 -1.87 0.39 1.22
C LEU A 160 -0.67 0.43 0.28
N ALA A 161 0.52 0.33 0.85
CA ALA A 161 1.78 0.15 0.13
C ALA A 161 2.17 -1.33 0.15
N ILE A 162 2.28 -1.93 -1.04
CA ILE A 162 2.70 -3.31 -1.25
C ILE A 162 4.08 -3.29 -1.92
N MET A 163 5.12 -3.66 -1.17
CA MET A 163 6.49 -3.75 -1.68
C MET A 163 6.82 -5.19 -2.02
N ASN A 164 7.09 -5.50 -3.29
CA ASN A 164 7.40 -6.86 -3.75
C ASN A 164 6.37 -7.91 -3.30
N GLY A 165 5.09 -7.55 -3.24
CA GLY A 165 4.02 -8.44 -2.76
C GLY A 165 3.78 -8.45 -1.25
N GLN A 166 4.56 -7.70 -0.47
CA GLN A 166 4.43 -7.65 0.99
C GLN A 166 3.84 -6.31 1.45
N TYR A 167 2.96 -6.34 2.45
CA TYR A 167 2.39 -5.12 3.04
C TYR A 167 3.47 -4.35 3.78
N ALA A 168 3.86 -3.20 3.23
CA ALA A 168 4.98 -2.40 3.73
C ALA A 168 4.54 -1.23 4.61
N GLY A 169 3.33 -0.69 4.37
CA GLY A 169 2.80 0.45 5.09
C GLY A 169 1.44 0.87 4.59
N TYR A 170 0.87 1.90 5.22
CA TYR A 170 -0.42 2.47 4.86
C TYR A 170 -0.44 3.97 5.12
N VAL A 171 -1.34 4.67 4.43
CA VAL A 171 -1.76 6.02 4.81
C VAL A 171 -3.27 6.12 4.78
N GLN A 172 -3.83 6.71 5.81
CA GLN A 172 -5.24 7.01 5.94
C GLN A 172 -5.45 8.51 5.91
N PHE A 173 -6.34 8.96 5.04
CA PHE A 173 -6.88 10.31 5.03
C PHE A 173 -8.32 10.22 5.52
N THR A 174 -8.65 10.99 6.55
CA THR A 174 -10.00 11.03 7.13
C THR A 174 -10.52 12.45 7.04
N GLY A 175 -11.57 12.65 6.23
CA GLY A 175 -12.16 13.97 6.05
C GLY A 175 -12.81 14.51 7.33
N GLY A 176 -12.94 15.83 7.43
CA GLY A 176 -13.57 16.45 8.60
C GLY A 176 -15.02 15.98 8.82
N PRO A 177 -15.46 15.83 10.08
CA PRO A 177 -16.74 15.17 10.40
C PRO A 177 -17.99 16.05 10.20
N ALA A 178 -17.83 17.29 9.73
CA ALA A 178 -18.90 18.28 9.69
C ALA A 178 -18.79 19.16 8.43
N PRO A 179 -19.90 19.74 7.93
CA PRO A 179 -19.91 20.53 6.69
C PRO A 179 -18.84 21.62 6.60
N ARG A 180 -18.58 22.33 7.70
CA ARG A 180 -17.56 23.39 7.77
C ARG A 180 -16.11 22.87 7.70
N ALA A 181 -15.92 21.58 7.94
CA ALA A 181 -14.63 20.90 7.98
C ALA A 181 -14.45 19.87 6.84
N LEU A 182 -15.43 19.71 5.94
CA LEU A 182 -15.31 18.75 4.83
C LEU A 182 -14.13 19.07 3.89
N HIS A 183 -13.73 20.34 3.83
CA HIS A 183 -12.62 20.82 3.01
C HIS A 183 -11.23 20.39 3.52
N ARG A 184 -11.13 19.77 4.70
CA ARG A 184 -9.87 19.32 5.32
C ARG A 184 -9.87 17.82 5.57
N ALA A 185 -8.69 17.21 5.58
CA ALA A 185 -8.51 15.81 5.97
C ALA A 185 -7.33 15.64 6.93
N SER A 186 -7.55 14.84 7.98
CA SER A 186 -6.48 14.40 8.87
C SER A 186 -5.75 13.21 8.27
N VAL A 187 -4.43 13.15 8.48
CA VAL A 187 -3.56 12.13 7.90
C VAL A 187 -2.93 11.29 8.99
N VAL A 188 -3.05 9.96 8.86
CA VAL A 188 -2.35 8.97 9.68
C VAL A 188 -1.54 8.07 8.76
N ILE A 189 -0.23 7.95 8.99
CA ILE A 189 0.67 7.16 8.15
C ILE A 189 1.53 6.25 9.01
N GLY A 190 1.74 5.02 8.53
CA GLY A 190 2.63 4.05 9.16
C GLY A 190 3.36 3.24 8.10
N VAL A 191 4.66 3.03 8.30
CA VAL A 191 5.49 2.16 7.48
C VAL A 191 6.30 1.30 8.42
N THR A 192 6.34 0.00 8.14
CA THR A 192 7.12 -0.96 8.92
C THR A 192 8.62 -0.60 8.89
N GLN A 193 9.35 -0.98 9.94
CA GLN A 193 10.76 -0.69 10.06
C GLN A 193 11.58 -1.34 8.95
N GLU A 194 11.22 -2.57 8.54
CA GLU A 194 11.82 -3.32 7.45
C GLU A 194 11.85 -2.53 6.13
N PHE A 195 10.76 -1.81 5.84
CA PHE A 195 10.61 -1.04 4.61
C PHE A 195 10.82 0.47 4.79
N SER A 196 11.28 0.89 5.98
CA SER A 196 11.60 2.29 6.27
C SER A 196 12.76 2.78 5.41
N LYS A 197 12.86 4.11 5.23
CA LYS A 197 13.91 4.78 4.43
C LYS A 197 13.98 4.38 2.94
N LYS A 198 13.03 3.58 2.42
CA LYS A 198 12.87 3.25 1.00
C LYS A 198 11.94 4.22 0.23
N GLY A 199 11.59 5.36 0.82
CA GLY A 199 10.71 6.37 0.19
C GLY A 199 9.21 6.04 0.21
N ILE A 200 8.79 4.92 0.80
CA ILE A 200 7.38 4.47 0.82
C ILE A 200 6.45 5.50 1.44
N ALA A 201 6.83 6.08 2.59
CA ALA A 201 6.00 7.08 3.25
C ALA A 201 5.77 8.32 2.36
N SER A 202 6.81 8.77 1.63
CA SER A 202 6.67 9.86 0.65
C SER A 202 5.74 9.47 -0.49
N SER A 203 5.88 8.27 -1.05
CA SER A 203 5.02 7.79 -2.13
C SER A 203 3.55 7.67 -1.71
N LEU A 204 3.29 7.16 -0.50
CA LEU A 204 1.94 7.09 0.09
C LEU A 204 1.33 8.48 0.23
N MET A 205 2.06 9.44 0.80
CA MET A 205 1.60 10.82 0.95
C MET A 205 1.29 11.48 -0.40
N LEU A 206 2.14 11.29 -1.41
CA LEU A 206 1.93 11.88 -2.74
C LEU A 206 0.69 11.28 -3.45
N HIS A 207 0.46 9.97 -3.32
CA HIS A 207 -0.76 9.35 -3.86
C HIS A 207 -2.02 9.84 -3.13
N GLY A 208 -1.96 9.94 -1.81
CA GLY A 208 -3.05 10.46 -1.00
C GLY A 208 -3.33 11.94 -1.27
N GLU A 209 -2.31 12.78 -1.47
CA GLU A 209 -2.48 14.18 -1.84
C GLU A 209 -3.14 14.33 -3.22
N LYS A 210 -2.75 13.48 -4.19
CA LYS A 210 -3.39 13.47 -5.51
C LYS A 210 -4.88 13.17 -5.38
N TRP A 211 -5.23 12.11 -4.64
CA TRP A 211 -6.62 11.77 -4.36
C TRP A 211 -7.34 12.92 -3.61
N ALA A 212 -6.68 13.54 -2.63
CA ALA A 212 -7.30 14.59 -1.82
C ALA A 212 -7.72 15.80 -2.67
N LYS A 213 -6.88 16.19 -3.64
CA LYS A 213 -7.23 17.23 -4.63
C LYS A 213 -8.43 16.84 -5.47
N GLU A 214 -8.49 15.60 -5.94
CA GLU A 214 -9.61 15.06 -6.71
C GLU A 214 -10.91 15.02 -5.88
N ALA A 215 -10.80 14.78 -4.57
CA ALA A 215 -11.91 14.79 -3.61
C ALA A 215 -12.34 16.20 -3.16
N GLY A 216 -11.68 17.26 -3.63
CA GLY A 216 -11.99 18.65 -3.25
C GLY A 216 -11.49 19.05 -1.85
N ILE A 217 -10.56 18.28 -1.28
CA ILE A 217 -9.87 18.63 -0.04
C ILE A 217 -8.82 19.71 -0.37
N SER A 218 -8.83 20.78 0.40
CA SER A 218 -7.95 21.96 0.25
C SER A 218 -6.91 22.07 1.37
N LYS A 219 -7.04 21.26 2.43
CA LYS A 219 -6.11 21.24 3.55
C LYS A 219 -5.89 19.84 4.09
N LEU A 220 -4.62 19.50 4.30
CA LEU A 220 -4.19 18.31 5.02
C LEU A 220 -3.66 18.70 6.40
N GLU A 221 -3.94 17.90 7.40
CA GLU A 221 -3.47 18.12 8.77
C GLU A 221 -3.04 16.82 9.45
N LEU A 222 -2.06 16.90 10.35
CA LEU A 222 -1.59 15.76 11.14
C LEU A 222 -0.97 16.22 12.46
N SER A 223 -0.82 15.30 13.41
CA SER A 223 0.05 15.49 14.57
C SER A 223 1.29 14.61 14.49
N VAL A 224 2.39 15.09 15.07
CA VAL A 224 3.65 14.35 15.13
C VAL A 224 4.35 14.62 16.45
N ILE A 225 4.76 13.56 17.15
CA ILE A 225 5.55 13.66 18.38
C ILE A 225 6.85 14.44 18.11
N LYS A 226 7.20 15.37 19.01
CA LYS A 226 8.33 16.30 18.82
C LYS A 226 9.68 15.60 18.74
N GLU A 227 9.80 14.42 19.31
CA GLU A 227 11.00 13.57 19.27
C GLU A 227 11.09 12.77 17.96
N ASN A 228 9.99 12.65 17.18
CA ASN A 228 10.00 11.96 15.89
C ASN A 228 10.56 12.85 14.78
N LEU A 229 11.88 13.09 14.85
CA LEU A 229 12.60 13.96 13.91
C LEU A 229 12.54 13.44 12.46
N ASN A 230 12.41 12.14 12.26
CA ASN A 230 12.33 11.53 10.93
C ASN A 230 10.99 11.87 10.25
N ALA A 231 9.87 11.71 10.95
CA ALA A 231 8.56 12.08 10.42
C ALA A 231 8.46 13.60 10.18
N GLN A 232 8.98 14.41 11.09
CA GLN A 232 9.03 15.87 10.90
C GLN A 232 9.81 16.28 9.64
N LYS A 233 10.98 15.67 9.40
CA LYS A 233 11.76 15.93 8.17
C LYS A 233 10.98 15.54 6.92
N LEU A 234 10.29 14.40 6.95
CA LEU A 234 9.42 13.97 5.85
C LEU A 234 8.30 14.99 5.59
N TYR A 235 7.55 15.38 6.62
CA TYR A 235 6.42 16.30 6.48
C TYR A 235 6.86 17.67 5.98
N ARG A 236 7.94 18.24 6.54
CA ARG A 236 8.52 19.50 6.05
C ARG A 236 8.95 19.40 4.59
N LYS A 237 9.60 18.31 4.19
CA LYS A 237 9.99 18.06 2.79
C LYS A 237 8.77 17.99 1.86
N LEU A 238 7.64 17.50 2.35
CA LEU A 238 6.38 17.44 1.61
C LEU A 238 5.59 18.77 1.65
N GLY A 239 6.10 19.81 2.29
CA GLY A 239 5.47 21.13 2.36
C GLY A 239 4.48 21.33 3.51
N PHE A 240 4.52 20.48 4.54
CA PHE A 240 3.78 20.72 5.77
C PHE A 240 4.52 21.73 6.65
N GLU A 241 3.76 22.64 7.25
CA GLU A 241 4.23 23.67 8.17
C GLU A 241 3.73 23.39 9.59
N ASN A 242 4.44 23.87 10.60
CA ASN A 242 3.98 23.79 11.99
C ASN A 242 2.90 24.84 12.22
N GLU A 243 1.70 24.41 12.61
CA GLU A 243 0.57 25.28 12.94
C GLU A 243 0.36 25.42 14.45
N GLY A 244 1.07 24.64 15.27
CA GLY A 244 1.01 24.79 16.72
C GLY A 244 1.65 23.66 17.51
N ASP A 245 1.89 23.94 18.78
CA ASP A 245 2.43 23.00 19.75
C ASP A 245 1.30 22.44 20.61
N ARG A 246 1.23 21.11 20.74
CA ARG A 246 0.31 20.42 21.64
C ARG A 246 1.09 19.90 22.83
N LYS A 247 0.99 20.60 23.96
CA LYS A 247 1.66 20.24 25.22
C LYS A 247 0.97 19.06 25.90
N ASN A 248 1.74 18.10 26.41
CA ASN A 248 1.22 16.91 27.08
C ASN A 248 0.13 16.20 26.25
N ALA A 249 0.34 16.13 24.94
CA ALA A 249 -0.66 15.64 23.99
C ALA A 249 -0.94 14.14 24.15
N LEU A 250 0.09 13.37 24.53
CA LEU A 250 0.04 11.92 24.71
C LEU A 250 0.68 11.51 26.03
N ILE A 251 0.36 10.28 26.46
CA ILE A 251 1.06 9.58 27.54
C ILE A 251 1.68 8.33 26.93
N ILE A 252 3.00 8.26 26.91
CA ILE A 252 3.76 7.11 26.39
C ILE A 252 4.65 6.61 27.51
N ASN A 253 4.53 5.31 27.82
CA ASN A 253 5.30 4.67 28.90
C ASN A 253 5.21 5.44 30.25
N GLY A 254 4.05 6.02 30.55
CA GLY A 254 3.81 6.80 31.78
C GLY A 254 4.33 8.24 31.76
N HIS A 255 4.90 8.71 30.66
CA HIS A 255 5.42 10.07 30.51
C HIS A 255 4.58 10.90 29.55
N PHE A 256 4.36 12.16 29.89
CA PHE A 256 3.74 13.12 28.98
C PHE A 256 4.67 13.46 27.83
N VAL A 257 4.11 13.51 26.63
CA VAL A 257 4.86 13.79 25.40
C VAL A 257 4.14 14.87 24.59
N ASP A 258 4.93 15.76 24.02
CA ASP A 258 4.46 16.86 23.20
C ASP A 258 4.32 16.43 21.73
N GLU A 259 3.38 17.06 21.02
CA GLU A 259 3.27 16.96 19.56
C GLU A 259 3.40 18.34 18.90
N TYR A 260 3.83 18.34 17.64
CA TYR A 260 3.51 19.41 16.70
C TYR A 260 2.21 19.08 15.98
N TYR A 261 1.36 20.07 15.79
CA TYR A 261 0.27 20.02 14.84
C TYR A 261 0.74 20.66 13.54
N MET A 262 0.68 19.92 12.44
CA MET A 262 1.20 20.37 11.15
C MET A 262 0.10 20.39 10.10
N GLY A 263 0.14 21.39 9.22
CA GLY A 263 -0.82 21.58 8.15
C GLY A 263 -0.16 21.82 6.80
N LYS A 264 -0.87 21.48 5.72
CA LYS A 264 -0.49 21.79 4.33
C LYS A 264 -1.73 22.18 3.54
N LEU A 265 -1.69 23.32 2.85
CA LEU A 265 -2.69 23.69 1.85
C LEU A 265 -2.34 23.01 0.52
N ILE A 266 -3.34 22.46 -0.17
CA ILE A 266 -3.16 21.64 -1.39
C ILE A 266 -4.09 22.06 -2.52
#